data_AF-A0A060C546-F1
#
_entry.id   AF-A0A060C546-F1
#
_cell.length_a   1.000
_cell.length_b   1.000
_cell.length_c   1.000
_cell.angle_alpha   90.00
_cell.angle_beta   90.00
_cell.angle_gamma   90.00
#
_symmetry.space_group_name_H-M   'P 1'
#
loop_
_entity.id
_entity.type
_entity.pdbx_description
1 polymer ?
#
loop_
_entity_poly.entity_id
_entity_poly.type
_entity_poly.pdbx_seq_one_letter_code
_entity_poly.pdbx_strand_id
1 'polypeptide(L)'
;QDYQLQLVPAMLRELRPDLRIGFFLHIPFPPAELFSQLPWRRQILEGLLGADLVGFQLAGAAQNFVRLVRQRVGHKTHRDTVYLPDGRTVSAKAFPISIDSRGFEELAQTSSVQTRAKQIRDDLGNPHRIFLGVDRLDYTKGIYARLRAYSELIVDGHLSVEDAVFVQVAT
;
A
#
# COMPACT_ATOMS: atom_id res chain seq x y z
N GLN A 1 -13.45 -0.77 -1.06
CA GLN A 1 -12.02 -0.98 -0.80
C GLN A 1 -11.32 0.36 -0.80
N ASP A 2 -10.36 0.49 0.10
CA ASP A 2 -9.43 1.60 0.26
C ASP A 2 -9.98 2.94 0.78
N TYR A 3 -9.05 3.85 1.06
CA TYR A 3 -9.23 5.04 1.91
C TYR A 3 -10.37 5.98 1.49
N GLN A 4 -10.78 5.96 0.23
CA GLN A 4 -11.84 6.79 -0.32
C GLN A 4 -13.22 6.41 0.25
N LEU A 5 -13.37 5.17 0.76
CA LEU A 5 -14.65 4.58 1.15
C LEU A 5 -14.72 4.23 2.64
N GLN A 6 -13.93 4.88 3.49
CA GLN A 6 -13.83 4.54 4.92
C GLN A 6 -15.13 4.69 5.72
N LEU A 7 -16.11 5.47 5.23
CA LEU A 7 -17.42 5.62 5.87
C LEU A 7 -18.46 4.59 5.41
N VAL A 8 -18.22 3.95 4.25
CA VAL A 8 -19.17 3.02 3.64
C VAL A 8 -19.52 1.83 4.54
N PRO A 9 -18.61 1.22 5.33
CA PRO A 9 -18.98 0.07 6.14
C PRO A 9 -20.10 0.39 7.15
N ALA A 10 -20.05 1.54 7.82
CA ALA A 10 -21.10 1.96 8.75
C ALA A 10 -22.41 2.28 8.02
N MET A 11 -22.35 3.05 6.94
CA MET A 11 -23.53 3.36 6.12
C MET A 11 -24.22 2.10 5.59
N LEU A 12 -23.43 1.13 5.12
CA LEU A 12 -23.95 -0.14 4.61
C LEU A 12 -24.54 -1.00 5.73
N ARG A 13 -23.93 -0.99 6.93
CA ARG A 13 -24.45 -1.69 8.10
C ARG A 13 -25.82 -1.18 8.52
N GLU A 14 -26.02 0.14 8.49
CA GLU A 14 -27.31 0.76 8.81
C GLU A 14 -28.40 0.34 7.82
N LEU A 15 -28.07 0.31 6.52
CA LEU A 15 -29.02 -0.06 5.47
C LEU A 15 -29.28 -1.57 5.39
N ARG A 16 -28.26 -2.38 5.68
CA ARG A 16 -28.26 -3.83 5.46
C ARG A 16 -27.53 -4.55 6.61
N PRO A 17 -28.17 -4.64 7.79
CA PRO A 17 -27.58 -5.27 8.97
C PRO A 17 -27.32 -6.77 8.79
N ASP A 18 -27.95 -7.40 7.81
CA ASP A 18 -27.82 -8.82 7.46
C ASP A 18 -26.49 -9.20 6.78
N LEU A 19 -25.76 -8.22 6.25
CA LEU A 19 -24.55 -8.48 5.47
C LEU A 19 -23.35 -8.81 6.35
N ARG A 20 -22.40 -9.58 5.80
CA ARG A 20 -21.02 -9.63 6.31
C ARG A 20 -20.18 -8.62 5.54
N ILE A 21 -19.53 -7.70 6.25
CA ILE A 21 -18.82 -6.55 5.68
C ILE A 21 -17.34 -6.67 5.99
N GLY A 22 -16.51 -6.77 4.95
CA GLY A 22 -15.07 -6.66 5.05
C GLY A 22 -14.58 -5.33 4.47
N PHE A 23 -13.67 -4.67 5.14
CA PHE A 23 -12.93 -3.51 4.63
C PHE A 23 -11.45 -3.81 4.60
N PHE A 24 -10.75 -3.38 3.55
CA PHE A 24 -9.29 -3.47 3.46
C PHE A 24 -8.70 -2.14 3.02
N LEU A 25 -7.66 -1.68 3.75
CA LEU A 25 -6.90 -0.47 3.46
C LEU A 25 -5.58 -0.82 2.79
N HIS A 26 -5.37 -0.30 1.58
CA HIS A 26 -4.17 -0.62 0.77
C HIS A 26 -3.02 0.31 1.09
N ILE A 27 -3.33 1.55 1.47
CA ILE A 27 -2.34 2.51 1.95
C ILE A 27 -1.97 2.25 3.42
N PRO A 28 -0.81 2.74 3.89
CA PRO A 28 -0.47 2.68 5.31
C PRO A 28 -1.53 3.36 6.18
N PHE A 29 -1.84 2.77 7.33
CA PHE A 29 -2.63 3.44 8.36
C PHE A 29 -1.68 4.20 9.31
N PRO A 30 -1.86 5.53 9.47
CA PRO A 30 -0.88 6.36 10.15
C PRO A 30 -0.81 6.07 11.66
N PRO A 31 0.30 6.45 12.32
CA PRO A 31 0.39 6.46 13.77
C PRO A 31 -0.58 7.50 14.38
N ALA A 32 -0.82 7.38 15.68
CA ALA A 32 -1.87 8.14 16.37
C ALA A 32 -1.64 9.65 16.34
N GLU A 33 -0.38 10.07 16.38
CA GLU A 33 0.07 11.46 16.37
C GLU A 33 -0.33 12.15 15.06
N LEU A 34 -0.12 11.49 13.92
CA LEU A 34 -0.51 12.00 12.61
C LEU A 34 -2.02 11.90 12.40
N PHE A 35 -2.64 10.77 12.76
CA PHE A 35 -4.09 10.59 12.60
C PHE A 35 -4.90 11.62 13.40
N SER A 36 -4.38 12.05 14.55
CA SER A 36 -5.04 13.04 15.42
C SER A 36 -5.19 14.41 14.78
N GLN A 37 -4.43 14.72 13.71
CA GLN A 37 -4.56 15.97 12.96
C GLN A 37 -5.87 16.06 12.17
N LEU A 38 -6.50 14.93 11.84
CA LEU A 38 -7.72 14.90 11.05
C LEU A 38 -8.92 15.43 11.90
N PRO A 39 -9.66 16.45 11.43
CA PRO A 39 -10.85 16.94 12.14
C PRO A 39 -11.93 15.86 12.27
N TRP A 40 -12.13 15.09 11.20
CA TRP A 40 -13.14 14.02 11.12
C TRP A 40 -12.63 12.64 11.57
N ARG A 41 -11.55 12.59 12.37
CA ARG A 41 -10.91 11.34 12.83
C ARG A 41 -11.88 10.36 13.49
N ARG A 42 -12.86 10.85 14.26
CA ARG A 42 -13.82 9.98 14.96
C ARG A 42 -14.77 9.32 13.96
N GLN A 43 -15.30 10.10 13.02
CA GLN A 43 -16.20 9.62 11.97
C GLN A 43 -15.53 8.57 11.09
N ILE A 44 -14.24 8.74 10.75
CA ILE A 44 -13.48 7.73 10.02
C ILE A 44 -13.37 6.42 10.81
N LEU A 45 -13.03 6.49 12.09
CA LEU A 45 -12.92 5.29 12.93
C LEU A 45 -14.28 4.59 13.08
N GLU A 46 -15.35 5.33 13.34
CA GLU A 46 -16.72 4.79 13.44
C GLU A 46 -17.18 4.21 12.10
N GLY A 47 -16.86 4.87 10.99
CA GLY A 47 -17.08 4.38 9.63
C GLY A 47 -16.50 2.99 9.40
N LEU A 48 -15.22 2.82 9.77
CA LEU A 48 -14.51 1.54 9.66
C LEU A 48 -15.07 0.46 10.59
N LEU A 49 -15.55 0.83 11.79
CA LEU A 49 -16.17 -0.08 12.75
C LEU A 49 -17.56 -0.60 12.32
N GLY A 50 -18.10 -0.12 11.20
CA GLY A 50 -19.24 -0.75 10.55
C GLY A 50 -18.93 -2.13 9.94
N ALA A 51 -17.66 -2.41 9.64
CA ALA A 51 -17.20 -3.70 9.13
C ALA A 51 -17.15 -4.77 10.24
N ASP A 52 -17.21 -6.04 9.84
CA ASP A 52 -16.90 -7.18 10.72
C ASP A 52 -15.38 -7.46 10.77
N LEU A 53 -14.69 -7.15 9.66
CA LEU A 53 -13.25 -7.29 9.50
C LEU A 53 -12.66 -6.02 8.86
N VAL A 54 -11.63 -5.47 9.50
CA VAL A 54 -10.79 -4.40 8.94
C VAL A 54 -9.40 -4.95 8.69
N GLY A 55 -9.01 -5.07 7.43
CA GLY A 55 -7.72 -5.58 7.00
C GLY A 55 -6.73 -4.46 6.64
N PHE A 56 -5.47 -4.71 6.94
CA PHE A 56 -4.33 -3.83 6.65
C PHE A 56 -3.19 -4.61 6.03
N GLN A 57 -2.23 -3.93 5.41
CA GLN A 57 -1.01 -4.58 4.90
C GLN A 57 -0.10 -5.12 6.02
N LEU A 58 0.02 -4.38 7.13
CA LEU A 58 1.00 -4.65 8.18
C LEU A 58 0.35 -4.72 9.57
N ALA A 59 0.93 -5.53 10.46
CA ALA A 59 0.46 -5.67 11.83
C ALA A 59 0.49 -4.35 12.61
N GLY A 60 1.51 -3.50 12.38
CA GLY A 60 1.60 -2.18 13.01
C GLY A 60 0.43 -1.26 12.65
N ALA A 61 -0.07 -1.32 11.41
CA ALA A 61 -1.24 -0.55 10.98
C ALA A 61 -2.52 -1.01 11.70
N ALA A 62 -2.72 -2.32 11.84
CA ALA A 62 -3.82 -2.88 12.61
C ALA A 62 -3.76 -2.48 14.09
N GLN A 63 -2.57 -2.51 14.69
CA GLN A 63 -2.34 -2.07 16.07
C GLN A 63 -2.63 -0.57 16.25
N ASN A 64 -2.22 0.27 15.29
CA ASN A 64 -2.53 1.70 15.29
C ASN A 64 -4.05 1.93 15.28
N PHE A 65 -4.78 1.22 14.41
CA PHE A 65 -6.24 1.29 14.35
C PHE A 65 -6.90 0.93 15.68
N VAL A 66 -6.59 -0.24 16.25
CA VAL A 66 -7.16 -0.67 17.55
C VAL A 66 -6.84 0.33 18.67
N ARG A 67 -5.60 0.85 18.70
CA ARG A 67 -5.18 1.86 19.67
C ARG A 67 -5.99 3.15 19.53
N LEU A 68 -6.16 3.63 18.30
CA LEU A 68 -6.92 4.84 18.00
C LEU A 68 -8.40 4.69 18.34
N VAL A 69 -9.02 3.55 18.02
CA VAL A 69 -10.39 3.24 18.42
C VAL A 69 -10.54 3.32 19.95
N ARG A 70 -9.64 2.68 20.69
CA ARG A 70 -9.65 2.73 22.17
C ARG A 70 -9.50 4.16 22.70
N GLN A 71 -8.61 4.96 22.12
CA GLN A 71 -8.28 6.31 22.60
C GLN A 71 -9.25 7.42 22.15
N ARG A 72 -9.93 7.25 21.01
CA ARG A 72 -10.73 8.32 20.37
C ARG A 72 -12.21 8.01 20.28
N VAL A 73 -12.57 6.73 20.16
CA VAL A 73 -13.98 6.29 20.15
C VAL A 73 -14.40 5.83 21.55
N GLY A 74 -13.49 5.17 22.27
CA GLY A 74 -13.71 4.73 23.66
C GLY A 74 -14.21 3.29 23.79
N HIS A 75 -14.18 2.49 22.72
CA HIS A 75 -14.58 1.09 22.78
C HIS A 75 -13.54 0.22 23.50
N LYS A 76 -14.03 -0.83 24.15
CA LYS A 76 -13.17 -1.86 24.75
C LYS A 76 -12.46 -2.63 23.64
N THR A 77 -11.18 -2.91 23.85
CA THR A 77 -10.38 -3.67 22.89
C THR A 77 -9.57 -4.76 23.60
N HIS A 78 -9.37 -5.88 22.91
CA HIS A 78 -8.48 -6.95 23.35
C HIS A 78 -7.72 -7.48 22.14
N ARG A 79 -6.38 -7.34 22.18
CA ARG A 79 -5.49 -7.69 21.05
C ARG A 79 -5.92 -6.99 19.75
N ASP A 80 -6.41 -7.76 18.78
CA ASP A 80 -6.86 -7.34 17.45
C ASP A 80 -8.39 -7.16 17.37
N THR A 81 -9.10 -7.29 18.49
CA THR A 81 -10.57 -7.27 18.53
C THR A 81 -11.07 -6.02 19.23
N VAL A 82 -12.06 -5.36 18.63
CA VAL A 82 -12.84 -4.26 19.20
C VAL A 82 -14.23 -4.77 19.55
N TYR A 83 -14.70 -4.48 20.77
CA TYR A 83 -16.04 -4.83 21.23
C TYR A 83 -16.95 -3.62 21.11
N LEU A 84 -18.05 -3.77 20.38
CA LEU A 84 -19.03 -2.72 20.16
C LEU A 84 -20.18 -2.78 21.18
N PRO A 85 -20.84 -1.65 21.49
CA PRO A 85 -21.95 -1.61 22.44
C PRO A 85 -23.17 -2.44 22.01
N ASP A 86 -23.34 -2.68 20.71
CA ASP A 86 -24.42 -3.49 20.14
C ASP A 86 -24.15 -5.01 20.23
N GLY A 87 -23.09 -5.41 20.93
CA GLY A 87 -22.69 -6.81 21.10
C GLY A 87 -21.86 -7.38 19.95
N ARG A 88 -21.65 -6.62 18.85
CA ARG A 88 -20.76 -7.06 17.76
C ARG A 88 -19.30 -6.95 18.16
N THR A 89 -18.48 -7.66 17.40
CA THR A 89 -17.03 -7.54 17.46
C THR A 89 -16.48 -7.22 16.08
N VAL A 90 -15.43 -6.39 16.05
CA VAL A 90 -14.70 -6.04 14.82
C VAL A 90 -13.28 -6.55 14.97
N SER A 91 -12.83 -7.36 14.02
CA SER A 91 -11.45 -7.84 13.99
C SER A 91 -10.58 -6.95 13.10
N ALA A 92 -9.40 -6.58 13.57
CA ALA A 92 -8.43 -5.75 12.85
C ALA A 92 -7.13 -6.53 12.61
N LYS A 93 -6.87 -6.96 11.36
CA LYS A 93 -5.79 -7.90 11.06
C LYS A 93 -4.91 -7.47 9.90
N ALA A 94 -3.71 -8.05 9.83
CA ALA A 94 -2.79 -7.86 8.73
C ALA A 94 -2.95 -8.98 7.68
N PHE A 95 -3.09 -8.59 6.42
CA PHE A 95 -3.09 -9.46 5.26
C PHE A 95 -2.23 -8.79 4.18
N PRO A 96 -0.91 -9.05 4.15
CA PRO A 96 -0.03 -8.50 3.13
C PRO A 96 -0.51 -8.95 1.74
N ILE A 97 -0.87 -7.99 0.89
CA ILE A 97 -1.28 -8.29 -0.48
C ILE A 97 -0.08 -8.80 -1.28
N SER A 98 -0.33 -9.69 -2.22
CA SER A 98 0.66 -10.21 -3.15
C SER A 98 0.12 -10.16 -4.58
N ILE A 99 0.97 -10.57 -5.52
CA ILE A 99 0.65 -10.71 -6.94
C ILE A 99 0.40 -12.18 -7.28
N ASP A 100 -0.19 -12.42 -8.46
CA ASP A 100 -0.17 -13.74 -9.09
C ASP A 100 1.26 -14.05 -9.59
N SER A 101 2.13 -14.49 -8.68
CA SER A 101 3.54 -14.71 -8.97
C SER A 101 3.75 -15.70 -10.11
N ARG A 102 2.95 -16.76 -10.16
CA ARG A 102 3.02 -17.79 -11.20
C ARG A 102 2.62 -17.22 -12.56
N GLY A 103 1.50 -16.50 -12.63
CA GLY A 103 1.06 -15.88 -13.87
C GLY A 103 2.09 -14.89 -14.43
N PHE A 104 2.72 -14.09 -13.57
CA PHE A 104 3.79 -13.18 -13.98
C PHE A 104 5.07 -13.90 -14.44
N GLU A 105 5.45 -15.00 -13.77
CA GLU A 105 6.59 -15.82 -14.18
C GLU A 105 6.37 -16.47 -15.54
N GLU A 106 5.20 -17.09 -15.75
CA GLU A 106 4.83 -17.69 -17.03
C GLU A 106 4.80 -16.63 -18.16
N LEU A 107 4.23 -15.45 -17.89
CA LEU A 107 4.22 -14.34 -18.84
C LEU A 107 5.64 -13.86 -19.19
N ALA A 108 6.52 -13.72 -18.18
CA ALA A 108 7.89 -13.26 -18.36
C ALA A 108 8.73 -14.23 -19.21
N GLN A 109 8.40 -15.51 -19.22
CA GLN A 109 9.09 -16.54 -20.00
C GLN A 109 8.61 -16.63 -21.45
N THR A 110 7.53 -15.94 -21.83
CA THR A 110 7.02 -15.96 -23.21
C THR A 110 8.05 -15.42 -24.21
N SER A 111 8.06 -15.98 -25.41
CA SER A 111 9.01 -15.59 -26.47
C SER A 111 8.87 -14.12 -26.87
N SER A 112 7.65 -13.58 -26.89
CA SER A 112 7.38 -12.17 -27.20
C SER A 112 7.98 -11.22 -26.16
N VAL A 113 7.84 -11.52 -24.86
CA VAL A 113 8.44 -10.73 -23.78
C VAL A 113 9.97 -10.81 -23.83
N GLN A 114 10.53 -12.01 -24.01
CA GLN A 114 11.99 -12.19 -24.14
C GLN A 114 12.56 -11.45 -25.35
N THR A 115 11.86 -11.48 -26.49
CA THR A 115 12.25 -10.75 -27.70
C THR A 115 12.20 -9.24 -27.47
N ARG A 116 11.13 -8.73 -26.86
CA ARG A 116 11.01 -7.30 -26.56
C ARG A 116 12.04 -6.84 -25.54
N ALA A 117 12.37 -7.65 -24.54
CA ALA A 117 13.40 -7.35 -23.57
C ALA A 117 14.78 -7.21 -24.23
N LYS A 118 15.15 -8.11 -25.15
CA LYS A 118 16.37 -8.00 -25.95
C LYS A 118 16.38 -6.72 -26.78
N GLN A 119 15.28 -6.46 -27.50
CA GLN A 119 15.13 -5.25 -28.30
C GLN A 119 15.31 -3.98 -27.46
N ILE A 120 14.75 -3.91 -26.26
CA ILE A 120 14.94 -2.74 -25.37
C ILE A 120 16.42 -2.56 -24.99
N ARG A 121 17.17 -3.64 -24.75
CA ARG A 121 18.61 -3.52 -24.47
C ARG A 121 19.39 -3.06 -25.70
N ASP A 122 19.04 -3.58 -26.88
CA ASP A 122 19.64 -3.16 -28.14
C ASP A 122 19.35 -1.68 -28.43
N ASP A 123 18.10 -1.24 -28.26
CA ASP A 123 17.65 0.15 -28.43
C ASP A 123 18.39 1.13 -27.49
N LEU A 124 18.86 0.64 -26.33
CA LEU A 124 19.63 1.41 -25.35
C LEU A 124 21.15 1.36 -25.60
N GLY A 125 21.61 0.75 -26.69
CA GLY A 125 23.04 0.65 -27.02
C GLY A 125 23.78 -0.49 -26.32
N ASN A 126 23.07 -1.55 -25.91
CA ASN A 126 23.63 -2.72 -25.23
C ASN A 126 24.45 -2.41 -23.95
N PRO A 127 23.89 -1.64 -22.99
CA PRO A 127 24.58 -1.32 -21.75
C PRO A 127 24.81 -2.57 -20.89
N HIS A 128 25.92 -2.58 -20.16
CA HIS A 128 26.23 -3.64 -19.21
C HIS A 128 25.19 -3.68 -18.09
N ARG A 129 24.70 -2.51 -17.63
CA ARG A 129 23.74 -2.41 -16.52
C ARG A 129 22.56 -1.52 -16.91
N ILE A 130 21.36 -1.99 -16.59
CA ILE A 130 20.13 -1.20 -16.71
C ILE A 130 19.50 -1.13 -15.32
N PHE A 131 19.37 0.08 -14.79
CA PHE A 131 18.54 0.36 -13.65
C PHE A 131 17.14 0.70 -14.15
N LEU A 132 16.11 0.10 -13.55
CA LEU A 132 14.72 0.30 -13.94
C LEU A 132 13.89 0.74 -12.73
N GLY A 133 13.16 1.84 -12.87
CA GLY A 133 12.11 2.27 -11.96
C GLY A 133 10.77 2.29 -12.68
N VAL A 134 9.72 1.70 -12.09
CA VAL A 134 8.36 1.70 -12.63
C VAL A 134 7.41 2.06 -11.50
N ASP A 135 6.91 3.28 -11.52
CA ASP A 135 6.11 3.83 -10.42
C ASP A 135 5.08 4.84 -10.94
N ARG A 136 4.03 5.10 -10.16
CA ARG A 136 3.22 6.29 -10.40
C ARG A 136 4.05 7.55 -10.14
N LEU A 137 3.78 8.63 -10.86
CA LEU A 137 4.42 9.92 -10.58
C LEU A 137 3.86 10.54 -9.29
N ASP A 138 4.36 10.06 -8.16
CA ASP A 138 3.84 10.33 -6.81
C ASP A 138 5.00 10.53 -5.84
N TYR A 139 4.90 11.55 -4.98
CA TYR A 139 5.97 11.94 -4.06
C TYR A 139 6.32 10.83 -3.06
N THR A 140 5.43 9.86 -2.85
CA THR A 140 5.67 8.70 -1.98
C THR A 140 6.59 7.64 -2.59
N LYS A 141 6.92 7.73 -3.89
CA LYS A 141 7.67 6.70 -4.63
C LYS A 141 9.18 6.88 -4.64
N GLY A 142 9.68 7.98 -4.07
CA GLY A 142 11.12 8.18 -3.90
C GLY A 142 11.90 8.30 -5.23
N ILE A 143 11.23 8.67 -6.32
CA ILE A 143 11.84 8.80 -7.66
C ILE A 143 13.06 9.73 -7.60
N TYR A 144 12.91 10.90 -6.96
CA TYR A 144 13.99 11.86 -6.77
C TYR A 144 15.20 11.26 -6.05
N ALA A 145 14.96 10.49 -4.97
CA ALA A 145 16.04 9.88 -4.20
C ALA A 145 16.84 8.87 -5.04
N ARG A 146 16.17 8.07 -5.88
CA ARG A 146 16.84 7.13 -6.80
C ARG A 146 17.68 7.86 -7.85
N LEU A 147 17.14 8.91 -8.46
CA LEU A 147 17.85 9.71 -9.46
C LEU A 147 19.07 10.40 -8.85
N ARG A 148 18.91 10.95 -7.64
CA ARG A 148 20.01 11.57 -6.90
C ARG A 148 21.11 10.56 -6.58
N ALA A 149 20.77 9.39 -6.04
CA ALA A 149 21.74 8.34 -5.75
C ALA A 149 22.48 7.88 -7.01
N TYR A 150 21.76 7.71 -8.13
CA TYR A 150 22.37 7.38 -9.42
C TYR A 150 23.36 8.47 -9.88
N SER A 151 22.99 9.74 -9.75
CA SER A 151 23.87 10.87 -10.07
C SER A 151 25.12 10.90 -9.18
N GLU A 152 24.98 10.68 -7.87
CA GLU A 152 26.10 10.65 -6.92
C GLU A 152 27.07 9.50 -7.27
N LEU A 153 26.55 8.31 -7.61
CA LEU A 153 27.38 7.18 -8.05
C LEU A 153 28.17 7.46 -9.34
N ILE A 154 27.62 8.25 -10.27
CA ILE A 154 28.36 8.66 -11.47
C ILE A 154 29.46 9.67 -11.11
N VAL A 155 29.12 10.68 -10.31
CA VAL A 155 30.06 11.74 -9.91
C VAL A 155 31.24 11.15 -9.11
N ASP A 156 30.97 10.18 -8.25
CA ASP A 156 31.99 9.51 -7.42
C ASP A 156 32.81 8.45 -8.21
N GLY A 157 32.51 8.24 -9.49
CA GLY A 157 33.22 7.29 -10.36
C GLY A 157 32.88 5.82 -10.09
N HIS A 158 31.83 5.54 -9.33
CA HIS A 158 31.34 4.18 -9.08
C HIS A 158 30.52 3.62 -10.26
N LEU A 159 29.99 4.48 -11.12
CA LEU A 159 29.32 4.16 -12.38
C LEU A 159 29.83 5.06 -13.50
N SER A 160 29.87 4.53 -14.73
CA SER A 160 30.11 5.31 -15.95
C SER A 160 28.81 5.41 -16.76
N VAL A 161 28.62 6.54 -17.44
CA VAL A 161 27.51 6.75 -18.38
C VAL A 161 27.63 5.89 -19.65
N GLU A 162 28.80 5.33 -19.92
CA GLU A 162 29.02 4.40 -21.03
C GLU A 162 28.55 2.97 -20.68
N ASP A 163 28.61 2.60 -19.40
CA ASP A 163 28.37 1.22 -18.94
C ASP A 163 26.97 1.01 -18.33
N ALA A 164 26.35 2.10 -17.84
CA ALA A 164 25.10 2.05 -17.10
C ALA A 164 24.08 3.08 -17.61
N VAL A 165 22.82 2.65 -17.64
CA VAL A 165 21.67 3.53 -17.92
C VAL A 165 20.60 3.35 -16.86
N PHE A 166 19.92 4.45 -16.49
CA PHE A 166 18.73 4.41 -15.65
C PHE A 166 17.51 4.82 -16.46
N VAL A 167 16.58 3.87 -16.65
CA VAL A 167 15.26 4.09 -17.23
C VAL A 167 14.22 4.24 -16.13
N GLN A 168 13.52 5.37 -16.10
CA GLN A 168 12.37 5.60 -15.23
C GLN A 168 11.09 5.69 -16.06
N VAL A 169 10.17 4.75 -15.84
CA VAL A 169 8.80 4.82 -16.36
C VAL A 169 7.91 5.38 -15.26
N ALA A 170 7.39 6.59 -15.46
CA ALA A 170 6.49 7.25 -14.52
C ALA A 170 5.11 7.43 -15.16
N THR A 171 4.08 6.87 -14.54
CA THR A 171 2.70 6.85 -15.06
C THR A 171 1.70 7.55 -14.15
#